data_AF-A0A927FM20-F1
#
_entry.id   AF-A0A927FM20-F1
#
_cell.length_a   1.000
_cell.length_b   1.000
_cell.length_c   1.000
_cell.angle_alpha   90.00
_cell.angle_beta   90.00
_cell.angle_gamma   90.00
#
_symmetry.space_group_name_H-M   'P 1'
#
loop_
_entity.id
_entity.type
_entity.pdbx_description
1 polymer ?
#
loop_
_entity_poly.entity_id
_entity_poly.type
_entity_poly.pdbx_seq_one_letter_code
_entity_poly.pdbx_strand_id
1 'polypeptide(L)'
;MPSTTLRASYTIAAPILQRFNAVVPHGERSRVMEGLMKQALATREAELERIAEAYMTDPAFAECRDDEKLWDVTVGDGLENL
;
A
#
# COMPACT_ATOMS: atom_id res chain seq x y z
N MET A 1 18.37 10.70 -11.99
CA MET A 1 17.14 10.27 -12.72
C MET A 1 16.30 11.50 -12.99
N PRO A 2 15.98 11.85 -14.25
CA PRO A 2 15.06 12.95 -14.50
C PRO A 2 13.70 12.61 -13.90
N SER A 3 13.08 13.58 -13.23
CA SER A 3 11.72 13.47 -12.68
C SER A 3 10.73 13.35 -13.84
N THR A 4 10.41 12.12 -14.25
CA THR A 4 9.32 11.87 -15.20
C THR A 4 8.00 12.16 -14.50
N THR A 5 7.38 13.29 -14.83
CA THR A 5 6.03 13.61 -14.35
C THR A 5 5.04 12.64 -14.97
N LEU A 6 4.49 11.74 -14.15
CA LEU A 6 3.43 10.82 -14.55
C LEU A 6 2.06 11.49 -14.36
N ARG A 7 1.17 11.31 -15.34
CA ARG A 7 -0.23 11.75 -15.25
C ARG A 7 -1.11 10.54 -14.96
N ALA A 8 -1.95 10.65 -13.95
CA ALA A 8 -2.99 9.68 -13.64
C ALA A 8 -4.38 10.32 -13.80
N SER A 9 -5.34 9.51 -14.24
CA SER A 9 -6.76 9.85 -14.26
C SER A 9 -7.48 8.95 -13.27
N TYR A 10 -8.36 9.52 -12.46
CA TYR A 10 -9.14 8.80 -11.48
C TYR A 10 -10.60 9.26 -11.54
N THR A 11 -11.49 8.38 -11.07
CA THR A 11 -12.92 8.67 -10.99
C THR A 11 -13.30 8.88 -9.54
N ILE A 12 -13.94 10.00 -9.23
CA ILE A 12 -14.46 10.33 -7.89
C ILE A 12 -15.96 10.56 -8.01
N ALA A 13 -16.72 10.12 -7.02
CA ALA A 13 -18.14 10.40 -6.93
C ALA A 13 -18.41 11.92 -7.00
N ALA A 14 -19.37 12.33 -7.84
CA ALA A 14 -19.72 13.73 -8.05
C ALA A 14 -19.88 14.58 -6.76
N PRO A 15 -20.58 14.12 -5.69
CA PRO A 15 -20.72 14.93 -4.48
C PRO A 15 -19.39 15.17 -3.74
N ILE A 16 -18.46 14.21 -3.81
CA ILE A 16 -17.14 14.33 -3.19
C ILE A 16 -16.28 15.31 -4.00
N LEU A 17 -16.31 15.21 -5.33
CA LEU A 17 -15.58 16.12 -6.21
C LEU A 17 -16.05 17.58 -6.04
N GLN A 18 -17.36 17.80 -5.90
CA GLN A 18 -17.91 19.14 -5.65
C GLN A 18 -17.40 19.73 -4.34
N ARG A 19 -17.44 18.95 -3.25
CA ARG A 19 -16.92 19.37 -1.94
C ARG A 19 -15.42 19.68 -2.00
N PHE A 20 -14.65 18.81 -2.63
CA PHE A 20 -13.21 19.00 -2.83
C PHE A 20 -12.91 20.29 -3.61
N ASN A 21 -13.61 20.52 -4.72
CA ASN A 21 -13.41 21.70 -5.55
C ASN A 21 -13.82 23.01 -4.87
N ALA A 22 -14.74 22.97 -3.89
CA ALA A 22 -15.16 24.12 -3.11
C ALA A 22 -14.11 24.56 -2.07
N VAL A 23 -13.25 23.64 -1.62
CA VAL A 23 -12.22 23.93 -0.59
C VAL A 23 -10.80 23.99 -1.15
N VAL A 24 -10.52 23.35 -2.28
CA VAL A 24 -9.18 23.30 -2.88
C VAL A 24 -9.09 24.16 -4.15
N PRO A 25 -8.20 25.18 -4.18
CA PRO A 25 -7.95 26.01 -5.36
C PRO A 25 -7.49 25.21 -6.57
N HIS A 26 -7.91 25.60 -7.77
CA HIS A 26 -7.66 24.86 -9.02
C HIS A 26 -6.18 24.50 -9.24
N GLY A 27 -5.24 25.42 -8.94
CA GLY A 27 -3.80 25.21 -9.12
C GLY A 27 -3.14 24.25 -8.13
N GLU A 28 -3.84 23.85 -7.07
CA GLU A 28 -3.29 23.03 -5.98
C GLU A 28 -3.87 21.63 -5.93
N ARG A 29 -4.95 21.37 -6.67
CA ARG A 29 -5.71 20.10 -6.60
C ARG A 29 -4.85 18.87 -6.81
N SER A 30 -3.97 18.86 -7.81
CA SER A 30 -3.07 17.74 -8.07
C SER A 30 -2.09 17.51 -6.91
N ARG A 31 -1.55 18.58 -6.32
CA ARG A 31 -0.63 18.50 -5.19
C ARG A 31 -1.34 17.98 -3.94
N VAL A 32 -2.55 18.47 -3.67
CA VAL A 32 -3.36 18.00 -2.53
C VAL A 32 -3.72 16.52 -2.72
N MET A 33 -4.14 16.12 -3.91
CA MET A 33 -4.45 14.72 -4.21
C MET A 33 -3.21 13.82 -4.09
N GLU A 34 -2.05 14.27 -4.54
CA GLU A 34 -0.79 13.54 -4.34
C GLU A 34 -0.48 13.36 -2.84
N GLY A 35 -0.68 14.40 -2.03
CA GLY A 35 -0.50 14.33 -0.58
C GLY A 35 -1.45 13.31 0.07
N LEU A 36 -2.73 13.34 -0.30
CA LEU A 36 -3.73 12.39 0.19
C LEU A 36 -3.41 10.96 -0.24
N MET A 37 -2.92 10.75 -1.47
CA MET A 37 -2.49 9.44 -1.93
C MET A 37 -1.30 8.91 -1.13
N LYS A 38 -0.27 9.74 -0.88
CA LYS A 38 0.87 9.37 -0.04
C LYS A 38 0.44 9.01 1.39
N GLN A 39 -0.49 9.76 1.96
CA GLN A 39 -1.03 9.47 3.29
C GLN A 39 -1.80 8.14 3.31
N ALA A 40 -2.61 7.87 2.29
CA ALA A 40 -3.34 6.61 2.17
C ALA A 40 -2.40 5.41 2.04
N LEU A 41 -1.33 5.54 1.25
CA LEU A 41 -0.29 4.51 1.12
C LEU A 41 0.40 4.25 2.45
N ALA A 42 0.88 5.29 3.13
CA ALA A 42 1.55 5.15 4.43
C ALA A 42 0.62 4.51 5.49
N THR A 43 -0.67 4.87 5.48
CA THR A 43 -1.66 4.27 6.38
C THR A 43 -1.84 2.79 6.10
N ARG A 44 -1.87 2.40 4.83
CA ARG A 44 -2.00 1.00 4.42
C ARG A 44 -0.75 0.19 4.77
N GLU A 45 0.43 0.75 4.54
CA GLU A 45 1.70 0.13 4.93
C GLU A 45 1.75 -0.11 6.45
N ALA A 46 1.43 0.90 7.25
CA ALA A 46 1.37 0.76 8.71
C ALA A 46 0.30 -0.23 9.20
N GLU A 47 -0.79 -0.42 8.46
CA GLU A 47 -1.77 -1.48 8.75
C GLU A 47 -1.18 -2.86 8.48
N LEU A 48 -0.50 -3.04 7.34
CA LEU A 48 0.15 -4.31 6.99
C LEU A 48 1.27 -4.66 7.97
N GLU A 49 2.08 -3.68 8.38
CA GLU A 49 3.12 -3.87 9.39
C GLU A 49 2.53 -4.35 10.72
N ARG A 50 1.41 -3.75 11.17
CA ARG A 50 0.73 -4.19 12.40
C ARG A 50 0.15 -5.59 12.28
N ILE A 51 -0.39 -5.96 11.12
CA ILE A 51 -0.88 -7.32 10.86
C ILE A 51 0.28 -8.30 10.91
N ALA A 52 1.41 -7.97 10.28
CA ALA A 52 2.61 -8.80 10.32
C ALA A 52 3.15 -8.95 11.75
N GLU A 53 3.23 -7.86 12.51
CA GLU A 53 3.64 -7.89 13.91
C GLU A 53 2.72 -8.77 14.77
N ALA A 54 1.39 -8.63 14.60
CA ALA A 54 0.42 -9.48 15.29
C ALA A 54 0.60 -10.96 14.93
N TYR A 55 0.77 -11.26 13.63
CA TYR A 55 1.06 -12.62 13.18
C TYR A 55 2.36 -13.17 13.78
N MET A 56 3.40 -12.35 13.92
CA MET A 56 4.70 -12.80 14.43
C MET A 56 4.73 -12.99 15.95
N THR A 57 3.90 -12.26 16.69
CA THR A 57 3.98 -12.19 18.16
C THR A 57 2.86 -12.95 18.87
N ASP A 58 1.68 -13.10 18.26
CA ASP A 58 0.55 -13.79 18.89
C ASP A 58 0.83 -15.31 18.96
N PRO A 59 0.78 -15.93 20.15
CA PRO A 59 0.93 -17.37 20.32
C PRO A 59 -0.08 -18.20 19.53
N ALA A 60 -1.27 -17.66 19.23
CA ALA A 60 -2.29 -18.36 18.44
C ALA A 60 -1.84 -18.71 17.02
N PHE A 61 -0.87 -17.97 16.47
CA PHE A 61 -0.29 -18.24 15.15
C PHE A 61 1.02 -19.05 15.20
N ALA A 62 1.40 -19.62 16.35
CA ALA A 62 2.65 -20.36 16.48
C ALA A 62 2.74 -21.55 15.51
N GLU A 63 1.67 -22.33 15.39
CA GLU A 63 1.60 -23.47 14.46
C GLU A 63 1.73 -23.01 13.00
N CYS A 64 1.03 -21.94 12.60
CA CYS A 64 1.15 -21.38 11.25
C CYS A 64 2.59 -20.93 10.91
N ARG A 65 3.29 -20.32 11.86
CA ARG A 65 4.69 -19.91 11.67
C ARG A 65 5.66 -21.09 11.59
N ASP A 66 5.37 -22.18 12.30
CA ASP A 66 6.20 -23.38 12.23
C ASP A 66 5.95 -24.14 10.92
N ASP A 67 4.71 -24.16 10.43
CA ASP A 67 4.35 -24.67 9.11
C ASP A 67 5.01 -23.85 7.99
N GLU A 68 5.04 -22.51 8.09
CA GLU A 68 5.70 -21.64 7.11
C GLU A 68 7.17 -22.01 6.90
N LYS A 69 7.92 -22.33 7.98
CA LYS A 69 9.32 -22.79 7.88
C LYS A 69 9.47 -24.10 7.12
N LEU A 70 8.44 -24.95 7.12
CA LEU A 70 8.46 -26.19 6.34
C LEU A 70 8.45 -25.90 4.83
N TRP A 71 7.87 -24.77 4.41
CA TRP A 71 7.80 -24.34 3.02
C TRP A 71 9.06 -23.61 2.53
N ASP A 72 9.94 -23.13 3.42
CA ASP A 72 11.20 -22.47 3.05
C ASP A 72 12.08 -23.35 2.15
N VAL A 73 11.98 -24.68 2.27
CA VAL A 73 12.73 -25.64 1.43
C VAL A 73 12.33 -25.57 -0.05
N THR A 74 11.17 -25.02 -0.36
CA THR A 74 10.63 -24.90 -1.74
C THR A 74 10.84 -23.52 -2.36
N VAL A 75 11.47 -22.58 -1.65
CA VAL A 75 11.61 -21.17 -2.09
C VAL A 75 12.38 -21.01 -3.41
N GLY A 76 13.24 -21.99 -3.73
CA GLY A 76 14.06 -22.00 -4.94
C GLY A 76 13.55 -22.92 -6.06
N ASP A 77 12.42 -23.58 -5.86
CA ASP A 77 11.89 -24.55 -6.82
C ASP A 77 11.58 -23.85 -8.16
N GLY A 78 12.15 -24.36 -9.27
CA GLY A 78 12.00 -23.81 -10.61
C GLY A 78 12.96 -22.65 -10.94
N LEU A 79 13.88 -22.30 -10.05
CA LEU A 79 14.92 -21.28 -10.25
C LEU A 79 16.32 -21.87 -10.46
N GLU A 80 16.44 -23.17 -10.73
CA GLU A 80 17.73 -23.91 -10.71
C GLU A 80 18.71 -23.48 -11.83
N ASN A 81 18.25 -22.68 -12.80
CA ASN A 81 19.04 -22.27 -13.97
C ASN A 81 19.12 -20.74 -14.16
N LEU A 82 18.80 -19.95 -13.13
CA LEU A 82 18.99 -18.48 -13.13
C LEU A 82 20.35 -18.06 -12.59
#